data_AF-A0A9Q1LQK8-F1
#
_entry.id   AF-A0A9Q1LQK8-F1
#
_cell.length_a   1.000
_cell.length_b   1.000
_cell.length_c   1.000
_cell.angle_alpha   90.00
_cell.angle_beta   90.00
_cell.angle_gamma   90.00
#
_symmetry.space_group_name_H-M   'P 1'
#
loop_
_entity.id
_entity.type
_entity.pdbx_description
1 polymer ?
#
loop_
_entity_poly.entity_id
_entity_poly.type
_entity_poly.pdbx_seq_one_letter_code
_entity_poly.pdbx_strand_id
1 'polypeptide(L)'
;MCPLEYLNLEYTDFVGDIPHNLGNLTNLQILDLSLNSGLVAKNLEWLSRLAFLRGLNLDLVHIETENWLQQIIKPPSLEKLNLRACVLPDPIISTAHLSSNVSYRLLSSLNLDGNELSSSTFQWLFNLRNNELCGPPLAECPKDRDTQSPFTHPDRINNLDEDDKILSFGVYASVASGYILGFWGLIFTLILEQSFRDAYFQLLTKVADWIFVSAILSLRRLKMLSR
;
A
#
# COMPACT_ATOMS: atom_id res chain seq x y z
N MET A 1 28.69 19.78 -15.51
CA MET A 1 27.31 19.45 -15.09
C MET A 1 27.41 18.31 -14.09
N CYS A 2 26.79 18.44 -12.92
CA CYS A 2 26.75 17.35 -11.94
C CYS A 2 25.74 16.29 -12.43
N PRO A 3 26.13 15.01 -12.50
CA PRO A 3 25.22 13.95 -12.92
C PRO A 3 24.17 13.68 -11.83
N LEU A 4 22.96 13.30 -12.25
CA LEU A 4 21.89 12.91 -11.33
C LEU A 4 22.14 11.47 -10.84
N GLU A 5 22.27 11.31 -9.52
CA GLU A 5 22.52 10.02 -8.87
C GLU A 5 21.30 9.49 -8.12
N TYR A 6 20.39 10.38 -7.73
CA TYR A 6 19.23 10.06 -6.91
C TYR A 6 17.97 10.70 -7.53
N LEU A 7 16.95 9.90 -7.79
CA LEU A 7 15.66 10.38 -8.29
C LEU A 7 14.54 9.75 -7.47
N ASN A 8 13.82 10.58 -6.71
CA ASN A 8 12.62 10.19 -5.99
C ASN A 8 11.40 10.90 -6.60
N LEU A 9 10.44 10.11 -7.07
CA LEU A 9 9.15 10.52 -7.62
C LEU A 9 8.01 9.75 -6.92
N GLU A 10 8.22 9.34 -5.68
CA GLU A 10 7.22 8.69 -4.83
C GLU A 10 5.98 9.58 -4.69
N TYR A 11 4.80 8.96 -4.78
CA TYR A 11 3.51 9.62 -4.52
C TYR A 11 3.33 10.92 -5.32
N THR A 12 3.57 10.85 -6.63
CA THR A 12 3.46 12.01 -7.54
C THR A 12 2.19 11.97 -8.41
N ASP A 13 1.28 11.03 -8.15
CA ASP A 13 0.07 10.77 -8.93
C ASP A 13 0.36 10.60 -10.43
N PHE A 14 1.55 10.11 -10.79
CA PHE A 14 1.89 9.86 -12.17
C PHE A 14 1.05 8.70 -12.74
N VAL A 15 0.58 8.90 -13.97
CA VAL A 15 -0.27 7.96 -14.69
C VAL A 15 0.32 7.67 -16.06
N GLY A 16 0.15 6.42 -16.52
CA GLY A 16 0.57 5.97 -17.83
C GLY A 16 1.86 5.17 -17.78
N ASP A 17 2.52 5.04 -18.93
CA ASP A 17 3.66 4.14 -19.06
C ASP A 17 4.94 4.78 -18.50
N ILE A 18 5.76 3.99 -17.80
CA ILE A 18 7.09 4.45 -17.37
C ILE A 18 7.94 4.74 -18.62
N PRO A 19 8.43 5.98 -18.82
CA PRO A 19 9.16 6.33 -20.03
C PRO A 19 10.56 5.71 -20.04
N HIS A 20 10.89 5.02 -21.13
CA HIS A 20 12.22 4.42 -21.35
C HIS A 20 13.38 5.44 -21.30
N ASN A 21 13.08 6.74 -21.43
CA ASN A 21 14.03 7.84 -21.28
C ASN A 21 14.71 7.88 -19.91
N LEU A 22 14.14 7.27 -18.86
CA LEU A 22 14.83 7.09 -17.58
C LEU A 22 16.16 6.33 -17.73
N GLY A 23 16.28 5.45 -18.73
CA GLY A 23 17.54 4.78 -19.07
C GLY A 23 18.65 5.71 -19.57
N ASN A 24 18.37 7.00 -19.82
CA ASN A 24 19.41 8.01 -20.12
C ASN A 24 20.11 8.52 -18.86
N LEU A 25 19.58 8.27 -17.66
CA LEU A 25 20.16 8.69 -16.39
C LEU A 25 21.27 7.72 -15.97
N THR A 26 22.32 7.57 -16.77
CA THR A 26 23.29 6.46 -16.63
C THR A 26 24.07 6.46 -15.31
N ASN A 27 24.13 7.58 -14.59
CA ASN A 27 24.78 7.70 -13.27
C ASN A 27 23.82 7.48 -12.10
N LEU A 28 22.55 7.18 -12.37
CA LEU A 28 21.54 6.99 -11.34
C LEU A 28 21.90 5.77 -10.49
N GLN A 29 21.97 5.98 -9.18
CA GLN A 29 22.21 4.97 -8.17
C GLN A 29 20.91 4.55 -7.49
N ILE A 30 19.96 5.48 -7.34
CA ILE A 30 18.71 5.21 -6.63
C ILE A 30 17.54 5.81 -7.42
N LEU A 31 16.53 4.98 -7.65
CA LEU A 31 15.29 5.36 -8.30
C LEU A 31 14.09 4.92 -7.45
N ASP A 32 13.29 5.90 -7.04
CA ASP A 32 12.01 5.67 -6.38
C ASP A 32 10.86 6.18 -7.26
N LEU A 33 9.98 5.26 -7.69
CA LEU A 33 8.73 5.56 -8.39
C LEU A 33 7.51 5.03 -7.61
N SER A 34 7.69 4.68 -6.34
CA SER A 34 6.66 4.01 -5.54
C SER A 34 5.42 4.87 -5.31
N LEU A 35 4.34 4.21 -4.88
CA LEU A 35 3.05 4.84 -4.58
C LEU A 35 2.43 5.60 -5.77
N ASN A 36 2.79 5.24 -6.99
CA ASN A 36 2.18 5.74 -8.22
C ASN A 36 1.34 4.64 -8.86
N SER A 37 0.14 4.40 -8.32
CA SER A 37 -0.75 3.33 -8.78
C SER A 37 -1.26 3.49 -10.22
N GLY A 38 -1.16 4.70 -10.78
CA GLY A 38 -1.45 4.97 -12.17
C GLY A 38 -0.30 4.65 -13.13
N LEU A 39 0.92 4.41 -12.63
CA LEU A 39 2.07 4.05 -13.45
C LEU A 39 2.04 2.58 -13.85
N VAL A 40 2.38 2.33 -15.12
CA VAL A 40 2.45 0.99 -15.70
C VAL A 40 3.84 0.73 -16.26
N ALA A 41 4.47 -0.33 -15.76
CA ALA A 41 5.74 -0.83 -16.27
C ALA A 41 5.50 -1.87 -17.37
N LYS A 42 5.18 -1.41 -18.58
CA LYS A 42 5.05 -2.28 -19.77
C LYS A 42 6.39 -2.85 -20.24
N ASN A 43 7.49 -2.19 -19.87
CA ASN A 43 8.83 -2.58 -20.25
C ASN A 43 9.85 -2.04 -19.23
N LEU A 44 10.80 -2.89 -18.84
CA LEU A 44 11.90 -2.59 -17.92
C LEU A 44 13.28 -2.73 -18.58
N GLU A 45 13.37 -2.95 -19.90
CA GLU A 45 14.63 -3.05 -20.66
C GLU A 45 15.56 -1.85 -20.46
N TRP A 46 15.02 -0.66 -20.23
CA TRP A 46 15.79 0.57 -20.00
C TRP A 46 16.66 0.48 -18.74
N LEU A 47 16.32 -0.39 -17.77
CA LEU A 47 17.14 -0.65 -16.58
C LEU A 47 18.53 -1.19 -16.95
N SER A 48 18.66 -1.94 -18.05
CA SER A 48 19.96 -2.48 -18.52
C SER A 48 21.02 -1.40 -18.78
N ARG A 49 20.59 -0.15 -18.99
CA ARG A 49 21.46 1.00 -19.25
C ARG A 49 21.96 1.68 -17.97
N LEU A 50 21.36 1.34 -16.83
CA LEU A 50 21.64 1.95 -15.53
C LEU A 50 22.70 1.14 -14.78
N ALA A 51 23.95 1.24 -15.23
CA ALA A 51 25.05 0.43 -14.73
C ALA A 51 25.33 0.64 -13.23
N PHE A 52 25.00 1.81 -12.67
CA PHE A 52 25.26 2.15 -11.26
C PHE A 52 24.02 2.03 -10.37
N LEU A 53 22.87 1.60 -10.89
CA LEU A 53 21.64 1.51 -10.11
C LEU A 53 21.78 0.44 -9.02
N ARG A 54 21.70 0.88 -7.77
CA ARG A 54 21.77 0.06 -6.56
C ARG A 54 20.41 -0.14 -5.90
N GLY A 55 19.57 0.89 -5.91
CA GLY A 55 18.24 0.86 -5.31
C GLY A 55 17.14 1.12 -6.34
N LEU A 56 16.14 0.24 -6.39
CA LEU A 56 14.94 0.43 -7.20
C LEU A 56 13.69 0.17 -6.35
N ASN A 57 12.84 1.18 -6.20
CA ASN A 57 11.55 1.08 -5.52
C ASN A 57 10.42 1.30 -6.52
N LEU A 58 9.60 0.26 -6.70
CA LEU A 58 8.40 0.27 -7.55
C LEU A 58 7.16 -0.15 -6.74
N ASP A 59 7.19 -0.05 -5.40
CA ASP A 59 6.04 -0.41 -4.55
C ASP A 59 4.75 0.25 -5.07
N LEU A 60 3.69 -0.55 -5.21
CA LEU A 60 2.38 -0.15 -5.74
C LEU A 60 2.38 0.36 -7.20
N VAL A 61 3.42 0.04 -7.99
CA VAL A 61 3.44 0.26 -9.44
C VAL A 61 3.02 -1.01 -10.18
N HIS A 62 2.11 -0.89 -11.16
CA HIS A 62 1.64 -2.06 -11.92
C HIS A 62 2.70 -2.54 -12.93
N ILE A 63 3.10 -3.81 -12.83
CA ILE A 63 4.02 -4.44 -13.79
C ILE A 63 3.24 -5.33 -14.76
N GLU A 64 3.22 -4.95 -16.04
CA GLU A 64 2.44 -5.65 -17.08
C GLU A 64 3.30 -6.68 -17.85
N THR A 65 4.62 -6.53 -17.86
CA THR A 65 5.52 -7.38 -18.67
C THR A 65 5.77 -8.77 -18.05
N GLU A 66 5.51 -9.82 -18.81
CA GLU A 66 5.77 -11.23 -18.43
C GLU A 66 7.27 -11.55 -18.28
N ASN A 67 8.14 -10.75 -18.91
CA ASN A 67 9.60 -10.91 -18.86
C ASN A 67 10.27 -10.01 -17.80
N TRP A 68 9.50 -9.47 -16.84
CA TRP A 68 10.01 -8.54 -15.82
C TRP A 68 11.25 -9.07 -15.11
N LEU A 69 11.28 -10.36 -14.80
CA LEU A 69 12.37 -11.01 -14.08
C LEU A 69 13.67 -11.01 -14.89
N GLN A 70 13.61 -11.19 -16.21
CA GLN A 70 14.78 -11.13 -17.07
C GLN A 70 15.30 -9.70 -17.25
N GLN A 71 14.44 -8.70 -17.06
CA GLN A 71 14.76 -7.28 -17.26
C GLN A 71 15.29 -6.64 -15.97
N ILE A 72 14.70 -6.96 -14.82
CA ILE A 72 15.06 -6.41 -13.51
C ILE A 72 16.47 -6.86 -13.07
N ILE A 73 16.96 -7.98 -13.58
CA ILE A 73 18.30 -8.53 -13.28
C ILE A 73 19.40 -8.02 -14.23
N LYS A 74 19.06 -7.21 -15.24
CA LYS A 74 20.05 -6.65 -16.18
C LYS A 74 21.01 -5.62 -15.56
N PRO A 75 20.60 -4.76 -14.61
CA PRO A 75 21.51 -3.81 -13.98
C PRO A 75 22.58 -4.56 -13.16
N PRO A 76 23.89 -4.32 -13.40
CA PRO A 76 24.96 -5.07 -12.75
C PRO A 76 25.18 -4.68 -11.28
N SER A 77 24.64 -3.56 -10.81
CA SER A 77 24.89 -3.02 -9.46
C SER A 77 23.69 -3.06 -8.54
N LEU A 78 22.59 -3.72 -8.92
CA LEU A 78 21.36 -3.69 -8.12
C LEU A 78 21.53 -4.48 -6.82
N GLU A 79 21.28 -3.81 -5.69
CA GLU A 79 21.47 -4.33 -4.33
C GLU A 79 20.14 -4.42 -3.57
N LYS A 80 19.22 -3.48 -3.82
CA LYS A 80 17.96 -3.34 -3.09
C LYS A 80 16.81 -3.14 -4.07
N LEU A 81 15.82 -4.02 -3.97
CA LEU A 81 14.69 -4.08 -4.87
C LEU A 81 13.38 -4.19 -4.08
N ASN A 82 12.49 -3.24 -4.27
CA ASN A 82 11.15 -3.27 -3.68
C ASN A 82 10.10 -3.32 -4.80
N LEU A 83 9.40 -4.46 -4.89
CA LEU A 83 8.30 -4.73 -5.81
C LEU A 83 7.03 -5.11 -5.04
N ARG A 84 6.83 -4.53 -3.85
CA ARG A 84 5.65 -4.80 -3.03
C ARG A 84 4.38 -4.38 -3.79
N ALA A 85 3.34 -5.21 -3.71
CA ALA A 85 2.02 -4.94 -4.29
C ALA A 85 2.04 -4.46 -5.76
N CYS A 86 2.92 -5.06 -6.59
CA CYS A 86 3.07 -4.70 -8.01
C CYS A 86 2.18 -5.50 -8.97
N VAL A 87 1.41 -6.47 -8.46
CA VAL A 87 0.59 -7.42 -9.25
C VAL A 87 1.47 -8.17 -10.26
N LEU A 88 2.56 -8.78 -9.76
CA LEU A 88 3.56 -9.43 -10.60
C LEU A 88 2.96 -10.55 -11.45
N PRO A 89 3.18 -10.55 -12.77
CA PRO A 89 2.77 -11.65 -13.63
C PRO A 89 3.70 -12.86 -13.43
N ASP A 90 3.18 -14.05 -13.73
CA ASP A 90 3.93 -15.30 -13.63
C ASP A 90 5.17 -15.26 -14.55
N PRO A 91 6.38 -15.49 -14.00
CA PRO A 91 7.60 -15.39 -14.79
C PRO A 91 7.73 -16.56 -15.77
N ILE A 92 8.10 -16.24 -17.01
CA ILE A 92 8.47 -17.26 -18.01
C ILE A 92 9.88 -17.78 -17.70
N ILE A 93 9.94 -18.90 -16.97
CA ILE A 93 11.21 -19.59 -16.67
C ILE A 93 11.52 -20.58 -17.78
N SER A 94 12.36 -20.20 -18.73
CA SER A 94 12.99 -21.15 -19.64
C SER A 94 14.26 -21.70 -19.00
N THR A 95 14.33 -23.02 -18.82
CA THR A 95 15.45 -23.73 -18.19
C THR A 95 16.81 -23.51 -18.87
N ALA A 96 16.81 -23.08 -20.14
CA ALA A 96 18.01 -22.72 -20.90
C ALA A 96 18.68 -21.40 -20.44
N HIS A 97 17.98 -20.50 -19.74
CA HIS A 97 18.52 -19.23 -19.26
C HIS A 97 19.07 -19.28 -17.83
N LEU A 98 18.81 -20.37 -17.10
CA LEU A 98 19.37 -20.63 -15.77
C LEU A 98 20.82 -21.13 -15.81
N SER A 99 21.30 -21.60 -16.97
CA SER A 99 22.62 -22.26 -17.12
C SER A 99 23.72 -21.36 -17.67
N SER A 100 23.42 -20.14 -18.13
CA SER A 100 24.43 -19.22 -18.66
C SER A 100 25.01 -18.31 -17.57
N ASN A 101 25.86 -18.87 -16.71
CA ASN A 101 26.96 -18.16 -16.05
C ASN A 101 26.64 -16.80 -15.38
N VAL A 102 25.42 -16.58 -14.90
CA VAL A 102 25.08 -15.37 -14.15
C VAL A 102 25.62 -15.59 -12.74
N SER A 103 26.79 -15.01 -12.45
CA SER A 103 27.25 -14.83 -11.07
C SER A 103 26.08 -14.23 -10.28
N TYR A 104 25.49 -15.01 -9.38
CA TYR A 104 24.33 -14.65 -8.58
C TYR A 104 24.73 -13.43 -7.73
N ARG A 105 24.41 -12.24 -8.25
CA ARG A 105 24.78 -10.95 -7.65
C ARG A 105 23.91 -10.72 -6.43
N LEU A 106 24.52 -10.26 -5.35
CA LEU A 106 23.91 -10.17 -4.04
C LEU A 106 22.87 -9.04 -4.01
N LEU A 107 21.61 -9.33 -4.37
CA LEU A 107 20.51 -8.58 -3.79
C LEU A 107 20.62 -8.77 -2.28
N SER A 108 20.87 -7.67 -1.58
CA SER A 108 20.87 -7.58 -0.12
C SER A 108 19.45 -7.46 0.43
N SER A 109 18.54 -6.86 -0.35
CA SER A 109 17.15 -6.68 0.02
C SER A 109 16.26 -6.91 -1.18
N LEU A 110 15.28 -7.78 -1.01
CA LEU A 110 14.23 -8.05 -1.97
C LEU A 110 12.90 -8.09 -1.23
N ASN A 111 11.99 -7.19 -1.61
CA ASN A 111 10.62 -7.19 -1.09
C ASN A 111 9.63 -7.50 -2.22
N LEU A 112 8.93 -8.62 -2.08
CA LEU A 112 7.87 -9.08 -3.00
C LEU A 112 6.51 -9.18 -2.30
N ASP A 113 6.36 -8.60 -1.11
CA ASP A 113 5.15 -8.73 -0.31
C ASP A 113 3.91 -8.17 -1.04
N GLY A 114 2.72 -8.65 -0.71
CA GLY A 114 1.48 -8.23 -1.36
C GLY A 114 1.35 -8.62 -2.84
N ASN A 115 2.16 -9.56 -3.34
CA ASN A 115 1.99 -10.17 -4.66
C ASN A 115 1.47 -11.61 -4.56
N GLU A 116 0.74 -12.06 -5.57
CA GLU A 116 0.28 -13.44 -5.70
C GLU A 116 1.38 -14.32 -6.29
N LEU A 117 2.36 -14.69 -5.46
CA LEU A 117 3.53 -15.45 -5.91
C LEU A 117 3.19 -16.91 -6.23
N SER A 118 3.57 -17.37 -7.43
CA SER A 118 3.43 -18.75 -7.87
C SER A 118 4.67 -19.61 -7.65
N SER A 119 4.53 -20.93 -7.85
CA SER A 119 5.61 -21.92 -7.74
C SER A 119 6.85 -21.58 -8.60
N SER A 120 6.64 -21.00 -9.78
CA SER A 120 7.71 -20.59 -10.69
C SER A 120 8.57 -19.47 -10.06
N THR A 121 7.92 -18.45 -9.51
CA THR A 121 8.60 -17.35 -8.82
C THR A 121 9.45 -17.85 -7.65
N PHE A 122 8.97 -18.84 -6.89
CA PHE A 122 9.76 -19.48 -5.84
C PHE A 122 10.97 -20.24 -6.39
N GLN A 123 10.85 -20.95 -7.50
CA GLN A 123 11.97 -21.66 -8.10
C GLN A 123 13.12 -20.72 -8.47
N TRP A 124 12.81 -19.51 -8.96
CA TRP A 124 13.81 -18.47 -9.16
C TRP A 124 14.40 -17.97 -7.84
N LEU A 125 13.55 -17.68 -6.86
CA LEU A 125 13.95 -17.19 -5.53
C LEU A 125 14.94 -18.14 -4.84
N PHE A 126 14.70 -19.46 -4.93
CA PHE A 126 15.60 -20.49 -4.40
C PHE A 126 16.94 -20.57 -5.15
N ASN A 127 16.97 -20.19 -6.43
CA ASN A 127 18.21 -20.14 -7.20
C ASN A 127 19.04 -18.87 -6.91
N LEU A 128 18.42 -17.81 -6.37
CA LEU A 128 19.10 -16.66 -5.78
C LEU A 128 19.69 -17.07 -4.42
N ARG A 129 20.83 -17.75 -4.40
CA ARG A 129 21.48 -18.17 -3.14
C ARG A 129 21.90 -16.94 -2.30
N ASN A 130 21.05 -16.46 -1.39
CA ASN A 130 21.43 -15.55 -0.31
C ASN A 130 20.48 -15.68 0.89
N ASN A 131 20.99 -15.43 2.10
CA ASN A 131 20.31 -15.67 3.37
C ASN A 131 19.40 -14.53 3.86
N GLU A 132 19.12 -13.50 3.04
CA GLU A 132 18.40 -12.28 3.45
C GLU A 132 17.12 -12.00 2.64
N LEU A 133 16.60 -13.02 1.95
CA LEU A 133 15.30 -12.94 1.26
C LEU A 133 14.15 -12.88 2.28
N CYS A 134 13.22 -11.94 2.09
CA CYS A 134 12.07 -11.73 2.96
C CYS A 134 10.78 -11.50 2.15
N GLY A 135 9.63 -11.65 2.80
CA GLY A 135 8.29 -11.59 2.19
C GLY A 135 7.61 -12.96 2.11
N PRO A 136 6.27 -13.04 2.15
CA PRO A 136 5.56 -14.32 2.19
C PRO A 136 5.88 -15.20 0.97
N PRO A 137 6.13 -16.52 1.13
CA PRO A 137 5.99 -17.40 2.30
C PRO A 137 7.26 -17.47 3.17
N LEU A 138 8.24 -16.59 2.95
CA LEU A 138 9.43 -16.44 3.79
C LEU A 138 9.13 -15.57 5.03
N ALA A 139 10.17 -15.24 5.80
CA ALA A 139 10.08 -14.35 6.95
C ALA A 139 9.63 -12.94 6.54
N GLU A 140 8.87 -12.28 7.42
CA GLU A 140 8.47 -10.88 7.23
C GLU A 140 9.73 -10.01 7.12
N CYS A 141 9.75 -9.09 6.16
CA CYS A 141 10.89 -8.19 6.00
C CYS A 141 11.09 -7.36 7.28
N PRO A 142 12.35 -7.17 7.73
CA PRO A 142 12.63 -6.27 8.83
C PRO A 142 11.94 -4.94 8.57
N LYS A 143 11.04 -4.54 9.48
CA LYS A 143 10.55 -3.17 9.51
C LYS A 143 11.71 -2.37 10.06
N ASP A 144 12.49 -1.77 9.16
CA ASP A 144 13.63 -0.95 9.52
C ASP A 144 13.20 0.05 10.61
N ARG A 145 13.78 -0.12 11.80
CA ARG A 145 13.62 0.81 12.94
C ARG A 145 14.52 2.04 12.80
N ASP A 146 15.30 2.08 11.73
CA ASP A 146 16.08 3.21 11.28
C ASP A 146 15.59 3.58 9.88
N THR A 147 14.99 4.75 9.72
CA THR A 147 14.68 5.31 8.40
C THR A 147 15.99 5.66 7.68
N GLN A 148 16.71 4.64 7.20
CA GLN A 148 17.61 4.74 6.07
C GLN A 148 17.26 3.61 5.10
N SER A 149 16.01 3.68 4.63
CA SER A 149 15.71 3.33 3.27
C SER A 149 16.80 3.97 2.36
N PRO A 150 17.37 3.24 1.39
CA PRO A 150 18.27 3.84 0.40
C PRO A 150 17.58 5.01 -0.32
N PHE A 151 16.25 4.97 -0.36
CA PHE A 151 15.36 5.99 -0.92
C PHE A 151 15.15 7.17 0.04
N THR A 152 16.09 7.45 0.95
CA THR A 152 16.08 8.67 1.78
C THR A 152 17.42 9.38 1.73
N HIS A 153 17.37 10.66 1.35
CA HIS A 153 18.50 11.57 1.15
C HIS A 153 19.31 11.79 2.46
N PRO A 154 20.65 11.96 2.42
CA PRO A 154 21.40 12.40 3.58
C PRO A 154 21.11 13.87 3.91
N ASP A 155 20.72 14.11 5.15
CA ASP A 155 20.68 15.36 5.91
C ASP A 155 19.72 16.48 5.49
N ARG A 156 18.52 16.45 6.08
CA ARG A 156 18.11 17.58 6.92
C ARG A 156 17.70 17.06 8.29
N ILE A 157 18.54 17.36 9.27
CA ILE A 157 18.23 17.28 10.70
C ILE A 157 16.85 17.86 10.92
N ASN A 158 15.88 17.00 11.20
CA ASN A 158 14.79 17.28 12.11
C ASN A 158 14.59 15.99 12.89
N ASN A 159 15.05 16.01 14.14
CA ASN A 159 14.50 15.14 15.16
C ASN A 159 12.99 15.44 15.24
N LEU A 160 12.17 14.67 14.52
CA LEU A 160 10.71 14.73 14.54
C LEU A 160 10.20 13.30 14.34
N ASP A 161 10.48 12.40 15.28
CA ASP A 161 9.97 11.02 15.18
C ASP A 161 9.64 10.37 16.55
N GLU A 162 9.34 11.20 17.56
CA GLU A 162 8.58 10.77 18.73
C GLU A 162 7.31 11.62 18.95
N ASP A 163 7.30 12.87 18.50
CA ASP A 163 6.17 13.78 18.71
C ASP A 163 4.99 13.53 17.76
N ASP A 164 5.19 12.98 16.56
CA ASP A 164 4.12 12.85 15.55
C ASP A 164 3.13 11.71 15.87
N LYS A 165 3.59 10.64 16.52
CA LYS A 165 2.71 9.58 17.05
C LYS A 165 1.91 10.07 18.25
N ILE A 166 2.52 10.89 19.10
CA ILE A 166 1.85 11.54 20.24
C ILE A 166 0.84 12.56 19.73
N LEU A 167 1.17 13.30 18.66
CA LEU A 167 0.28 14.29 18.04
C LEU A 167 -0.90 13.62 17.35
N SER A 168 -0.69 12.52 16.63
CA SER A 168 -1.77 11.73 16.02
C SER A 168 -2.72 11.13 17.07
N PHE A 169 -2.17 10.52 18.13
CA PHE A 169 -2.98 9.99 19.23
C PHE A 169 -3.70 11.11 20.00
N GLY A 170 -3.03 12.24 20.24
CA GLY A 170 -3.58 13.41 20.93
C GLY A 170 -4.70 14.08 20.13
N VAL A 171 -4.51 14.28 18.83
CA VAL A 171 -5.55 14.80 17.92
C VAL A 171 -6.72 13.83 17.86
N TYR A 172 -6.49 12.53 17.68
CA TYR A 172 -7.55 11.52 17.66
C TYR A 172 -8.32 11.45 18.98
N ALA A 173 -7.61 11.44 20.12
CA ALA A 173 -8.21 11.44 21.44
C ALA A 173 -9.01 12.73 21.71
N SER A 174 -8.56 13.89 21.20
CA SER A 174 -9.29 15.15 21.30
C SER A 174 -10.59 15.15 20.48
N VAL A 175 -10.55 14.62 19.25
CA VAL A 175 -11.73 14.51 18.39
C VAL A 175 -12.73 13.51 18.97
N ALA A 176 -12.24 12.36 19.44
CA ALA A 176 -13.08 11.33 20.06
C ALA A 176 -13.73 11.82 21.36
N SER A 177 -12.97 12.50 22.23
CA SER A 177 -13.50 13.05 23.48
C SER A 177 -14.50 14.19 23.24
N GLY A 178 -14.27 15.06 22.25
CA GLY A 178 -15.21 16.10 21.84
C GLY A 178 -16.55 15.53 21.35
N TYR A 179 -16.51 14.44 20.58
CA TYR A 179 -17.72 13.74 20.13
C TYR A 179 -18.51 13.15 21.30
N ILE A 180 -17.83 12.51 22.25
CA ILE A 180 -18.49 11.91 23.42
C ILE A 180 -19.14 13.01 24.27
N LEU A 181 -18.41 14.07 24.63
CA LEU A 181 -18.96 15.15 25.44
C LEU A 181 -20.10 15.90 24.74
N GLY A 182 -20.00 16.14 23.43
CA GLY A 182 -21.04 16.81 22.66
C GLY A 182 -22.30 15.97 22.48
N PHE A 183 -22.16 14.70 22.09
CA PHE A 183 -23.28 13.79 21.87
C PHE A 183 -24.04 13.51 23.18
N TRP A 184 -23.33 13.20 24.26
CA TRP A 184 -23.95 12.97 25.55
C TRP A 184 -24.47 14.26 26.20
N GLY A 185 -23.84 15.40 25.96
CA GLY A 185 -24.33 16.71 26.41
C GLY A 185 -25.67 17.09 25.77
N LEU A 186 -25.85 16.84 24.47
CA LEU A 186 -27.13 17.04 23.78
C LEU A 186 -28.21 16.09 24.32
N ILE A 187 -27.87 14.83 24.56
CA ILE A 187 -28.81 13.86 25.16
C ILE A 187 -29.18 14.27 26.59
N PHE A 188 -28.21 14.71 27.39
CA PHE A 188 -28.43 15.14 28.77
C PHE A 188 -29.28 16.40 28.87
N THR A 189 -29.05 17.39 28.01
CA THR A 189 -29.88 18.61 27.93
C THR A 189 -31.31 18.29 27.50
N LEU A 190 -31.49 17.40 26.51
CA LEU A 190 -32.82 16.92 26.10
C LEU A 190 -33.58 16.17 27.22
N ILE A 191 -32.88 15.47 28.11
CA ILE A 191 -33.47 14.75 29.24
C ILE A 191 -33.88 15.70 30.38
N LEU A 192 -33.10 16.76 30.64
CA LEU A 192 -33.35 17.70 31.72
C LEU A 192 -34.46 18.71 31.41
N GLU A 193 -34.64 19.07 30.14
CA GLU A 193 -35.64 20.05 29.77
C GLU A 193 -37.02 19.39 29.62
N GLN A 194 -37.82 19.51 30.68
CA GLN A 194 -39.10 18.84 30.87
C GLN A 194 -40.05 18.99 29.66
N SER A 195 -40.01 20.13 28.98
CA SER A 195 -40.82 20.41 27.79
C SER A 195 -40.45 19.54 26.58
N PHE A 196 -39.16 19.30 26.34
CA PHE A 196 -38.69 18.48 25.22
C PHE A 196 -38.83 16.99 25.49
N ARG A 197 -38.59 16.56 26.74
CA ARG A 197 -38.83 15.19 27.17
C ARG A 197 -40.27 14.76 26.85
N ASP A 198 -41.24 15.58 27.24
CA ASP A 198 -42.64 15.26 27.06
C ASP A 198 -43.04 15.27 25.57
N ALA A 199 -42.51 16.19 24.77
CA ALA A 199 -42.71 16.21 23.31
C ALA A 199 -42.09 14.98 22.61
N TYR A 200 -40.90 14.57 23.03
CA TYR A 200 -40.21 13.39 22.50
C TYR A 200 -40.96 12.10 22.83
N PHE A 201 -41.42 11.91 24.08
CA PHE A 201 -42.23 10.75 24.45
C PHE A 201 -43.59 10.74 23.73
N GLN A 202 -44.21 11.90 23.52
CA GLN A 202 -45.43 12.00 22.71
C GLN A 202 -45.20 11.60 21.25
N LEU A 203 -44.04 11.91 20.67
CA LEU A 203 -43.69 11.48 19.33
C LEU A 203 -43.51 9.95 19.27
N LEU A 204 -42.73 9.39 20.20
CA LEU A 204 -42.49 7.94 20.25
C LEU A 204 -43.77 7.13 20.43
N THR A 205 -44.66 7.57 21.31
CA THR A 205 -45.95 6.92 21.54
C THR A 205 -46.84 6.97 20.29
N LYS A 206 -46.90 8.11 19.60
CA LYS A 206 -47.62 8.22 18.31
C LYS A 206 -47.05 7.28 17.24
N VAL A 207 -45.73 7.17 17.12
CA VAL A 207 -45.08 6.25 16.18
C VAL A 207 -45.37 4.80 16.54
N ALA A 208 -45.28 4.44 17.82
CA ALA A 208 -45.58 3.10 18.31
C ALA A 208 -47.05 2.70 18.04
N ASP A 209 -47.99 3.60 18.30
CA ASP A 209 -49.42 3.40 18.02
C ASP A 209 -49.68 3.23 16.52
N TRP A 210 -49.04 4.05 15.68
CA TRP A 210 -49.16 3.94 14.22
C TRP A 210 -48.63 2.59 13.71
N ILE A 211 -47.49 2.12 14.23
CA ILE A 211 -46.92 0.82 13.91
C ILE A 211 -47.87 -0.29 14.36
N PHE A 212 -48.38 -0.23 15.58
CA PHE A 212 -49.27 -1.24 16.14
C PHE A 212 -50.58 -1.36 15.35
N VAL A 213 -51.21 -0.23 15.00
CA VAL A 213 -52.43 -0.20 14.18
C VAL A 213 -52.13 -0.71 12.76
N SER A 214 -51.02 -0.29 12.15
CA SER A 214 -50.61 -0.79 10.83
C SER A 214 -50.34 -2.29 10.83
N ALA A 215 -49.70 -2.82 11.88
CA ALA A 215 -49.45 -4.25 12.04
C ALA A 215 -50.76 -5.04 12.20
N ILE A 216 -51.69 -4.56 13.04
CA ILE A 216 -53.02 -5.19 13.20
C ILE A 216 -53.80 -5.18 11.88
N LEU A 217 -53.81 -4.06 11.15
CA LEU A 217 -54.50 -3.95 9.86
C LEU A 217 -53.87 -4.89 8.82
N SER A 218 -52.55 -5.00 8.79
CA SER A 218 -51.82 -5.90 7.90
C SER A 218 -52.12 -7.37 8.22
N LEU A 219 -52.13 -7.74 9.51
CA LEU A 219 -52.50 -9.09 9.96
C LEU A 219 -53.96 -9.44 9.66
N ARG A 220 -54.90 -8.49 9.79
CA ARG A 220 -56.31 -8.68 9.42
C ARG A 220 -56.48 -8.85 7.91
N ARG A 221 -55.77 -8.08 7.09
CA ARG A 221 -55.76 -8.20 5.62
C ARG A 221 -55.21 -9.56 5.18
N LEU A 222 -54.13 -10.04 5.79
CA LEU A 222 -53.56 -11.36 5.51
C LEU A 222 -54.51 -12.50 5.89
N LYS A 223 -55.22 -12.40 7.02
CA LYS A 223 -56.22 -13.40 7.41
C LYS A 223 -57.44 -13.45 6.49
N MET A 224 -57.82 -12.34 5.85
CA MET A 224 -58.93 -12.31 4.89
C MET A 224 -58.56 -12.88 3.51
N LEU A 225 -57.28 -12.87 3.13
CA LEU A 225 -56.78 -13.44 1.88
C LEU A 225 -56.47 -14.95 1.98
N SER A 226 -56.48 -15.50 3.19
CA SER A 226 -56.21 -16.90 3.51
C SER A 226 -57.48 -17.76 3.63
N ARG A 227 -58.66 -17.23 3.28
CA ARG A 227 -59.96 -17.89 3.39
C ARG A 227 -60.73 -17.76 2.09
#